data_AF-A0AAC9IJ98-F1
#
_entry.id   AF-A0AAC9IJ98-F1
#
_cell.length_a   1.000
_cell.length_b   1.000
_cell.length_c   1.000
_cell.angle_alpha   90.00
_cell.angle_beta   90.00
_cell.angle_gamma   90.00
#
_symmetry.space_group_name_H-M   'P 1'
#
loop_
_entity.id
_entity.type
_entity.pdbx_description
1 polymer ?
#
loop_
_entity_poly.entity_id
_entity_poly.type
_entity_poly.pdbx_seq_one_letter_code
_entity_poly.pdbx_strand_id
1 'polypeptide(L)'
;MLTCDWCEEKKANEEQTTVYWELITGTQSIEIIETPSISCTHCGMTYQKDETVKEIEDQLILVDQTKLPEKISYEELMSMKRLLKRNYFDFSS
;
A
#
# COMPACT_ATOMS: atom_id res chain seq x y z
N MET A 1 6.41 -19.53 -6.81
CA MET A 1 6.84 -18.73 -7.97
C MET A 1 5.60 -18.18 -8.61
N LEU A 2 5.42 -16.87 -8.50
CA LEU A 2 4.30 -16.18 -9.12
C LEU A 2 4.60 -15.91 -10.59
N THR A 3 3.53 -15.79 -11.37
CA THR A 3 3.60 -15.24 -12.72
C THR A 3 3.71 -13.74 -12.60
N CYS A 4 4.69 -13.14 -13.28
CA CYS A 4 4.82 -11.69 -13.34
C CYS A 4 3.73 -11.11 -14.24
N ASP A 5 2.97 -10.13 -13.76
CA ASP A 5 1.91 -9.48 -14.52
C ASP A 5 2.45 -8.62 -15.68
N TRP A 6 3.74 -8.26 -15.63
CA TRP A 6 4.39 -7.44 -16.65
C TRP A 6 4.99 -8.25 -17.82
N CYS A 7 5.58 -9.41 -17.54
CA CYS A 7 6.28 -10.21 -18.55
C CYS A 7 5.76 -11.64 -18.68
N GLU A 8 4.69 -11.99 -17.95
CA GLU A 8 4.02 -13.30 -17.94
C GLU A 8 4.91 -14.50 -17.57
N GLU A 9 6.13 -14.23 -17.09
CA GLU A 9 7.10 -15.24 -16.70
C GLU A 9 6.92 -15.65 -15.23
N LYS A 10 7.10 -16.94 -14.94
CA LYS A 10 6.98 -17.51 -13.58
C LYS A 10 8.23 -17.26 -12.72
N LYS A 11 8.74 -16.03 -12.74
CA LYS A 11 9.94 -15.60 -12.00
C LYS A 11 9.66 -14.41 -11.08
N ALA A 12 8.38 -14.20 -10.76
CA ALA A 12 7.98 -13.26 -9.72
C ALA A 12 8.07 -13.89 -8.33
N ASN A 13 8.63 -13.14 -7.39
CA ASN A 13 8.79 -13.51 -5.99
C ASN A 13 8.16 -12.43 -5.12
N GLU A 14 7.54 -12.82 -4.01
CA GLU A 14 7.06 -11.87 -3.02
C GLU A 14 8.27 -11.36 -2.23
N GLU A 15 8.43 -10.05 -2.20
CA GLU A 15 9.42 -9.34 -1.42
C GLU A 15 8.73 -8.31 -0.53
N GLN A 16 9.43 -7.81 0.48
CA GLN A 16 8.94 -6.70 1.28
C GLN A 16 9.80 -5.50 0.94
N THR A 17 9.16 -4.41 0.52
CA THR A 17 9.84 -3.18 0.14
C THR A 17 9.34 -2.03 0.98
N THR A 18 10.15 -0.98 1.01
CA THR A 18 9.74 0.30 1.55
C THR A 18 9.12 1.12 0.43
N VAL A 19 7.88 1.53 0.62
CA VAL A 19 7.18 2.43 -0.31
C VAL A 19 7.00 3.79 0.32
N TYR A 20 7.08 4.83 -0.50
CA TYR A 20 6.84 6.20 -0.06
C TYR A 20 5.47 6.63 -0.58
N TRP A 21 4.60 7.04 0.33
CA TRP A 21 3.24 7.45 0.00
C TRP A 21 3.06 8.94 0.24
N GLU A 22 2.64 9.67 -0.78
CA GLU A 22 2.30 11.08 -0.64
C GLU A 22 0.87 11.21 -0.14
N LEU A 23 0.67 11.95 0.95
CA LEU A 23 -0.67 12.21 1.44
C LEU A 23 -1.41 13.10 0.43
N ILE A 24 -2.67 12.79 0.16
CA ILE A 24 -3.54 13.57 -0.74
C ILE A 24 -3.74 15.04 -0.30
N THR A 25 -3.37 15.36 0.94
CA THR A 25 -3.31 16.74 1.44
C THR A 25 -2.15 17.53 0.80
N GLY A 26 -1.20 16.85 0.14
CA GLY A 26 -0.03 17.40 -0.53
C GLY A 26 1.04 17.94 0.42
N THR A 27 0.81 17.81 1.72
CA THR A 27 1.61 18.47 2.76
C THR A 27 2.82 17.65 3.19
N GLN A 28 2.71 16.32 3.18
CA GLN A 28 3.72 15.40 3.70
C GLN A 28 3.67 14.05 2.97
N SER A 29 4.81 13.37 2.93
CA SER A 29 4.95 11.98 2.49
C SER A 29 5.28 11.09 3.69
N ILE A 30 4.77 9.88 3.69
CA ILE A 30 5.08 8.86 4.70
C ILE A 30 5.88 7.71 4.08
N GLU A 31 6.72 7.08 4.88
CA GLU A 31 7.50 5.90 4.54
C GLU A 31 6.81 4.66 5.13
N ILE A 32 6.30 3.77 4.27
CA ILE A 32 5.66 2.53 4.67
C ILE A 32 6.64 1.38 4.44
N ILE A 33 7.23 0.90 5.53
CA ILE A 33 8.17 -0.23 5.50
C ILE A 33 7.44 -1.57 5.50
N GLU A 34 8.15 -2.62 5.08
CA GLU A 34 7.65 -4.00 5.08
C GLU A 34 6.40 -4.21 4.23
N THR A 35 6.22 -3.39 3.18
CA THR A 35 5.06 -3.47 2.30
C THR A 35 5.20 -4.67 1.36
N PRO A 36 4.21 -5.58 1.32
CA PRO A 36 4.26 -6.72 0.43
C PRO A 36 4.28 -6.25 -1.02
N SER A 37 5.37 -6.60 -1.71
CA SER A 37 5.63 -6.26 -3.10
C SER A 37 6.04 -7.52 -3.85
N ILE A 38 6.08 -7.42 -5.17
CA ILE A 38 6.44 -8.50 -6.07
C ILE A 38 7.66 -8.06 -6.86
N SER A 39 8.74 -8.81 -6.74
CA SER A 39 9.97 -8.68 -7.53
C SER A 39 9.99 -9.69 -8.66
N CYS A 40 10.12 -9.24 -9.90
CA CYS A 40 10.42 -10.14 -11.01
C CYS A 40 11.91 -10.17 -11.31
N THR A 41 12.56 -11.32 -11.12
CA THR A 41 13.98 -11.50 -11.47
C THR A 41 14.24 -11.58 -12.97
N HIS A 42 13.18 -11.67 -13.79
CA HIS A 42 13.30 -11.73 -15.24
C HIS A 42 13.37 -10.35 -15.89
N CYS A 43 12.34 -9.53 -15.69
CA CYS A 43 12.28 -8.16 -16.23
C CYS A 43 12.90 -7.12 -15.29
N GLY A 44 13.22 -7.49 -14.04
CA GLY A 44 13.73 -6.56 -13.03
C GLY A 44 12.64 -5.62 -12.48
N MET A 45 11.37 -5.89 -12.78
CA MET A 45 10.27 -5.05 -12.33
C MET A 45 9.89 -5.41 -10.90
N THR A 46 9.87 -4.41 -10.02
CA THR A 46 9.29 -4.51 -8.68
C THR A 46 8.00 -3.71 -8.65
N TYR A 47 6.90 -4.33 -8.23
CA TYR A 47 5.58 -3.71 -8.18
C TYR A 47 4.78 -4.23 -6.99
N GLN A 48 3.85 -3.44 -6.48
CA GLN A 48 2.93 -3.84 -5.43
C GLN A 48 1.65 -4.43 -6.06
N LYS A 49 0.98 -5.35 -5.37
CA LYS A 49 -0.34 -5.82 -5.80
C LYS A 49 -1.34 -4.68 -5.70
N ASP A 50 -2.27 -4.60 -6.64
CA ASP A 50 -3.36 -3.60 -6.60
C ASP A 50 -4.14 -3.66 -5.29
N GLU A 51 -4.33 -4.86 -4.72
CA GLU A 51 -4.98 -5.05 -3.42
C GLU A 51 -4.22 -4.31 -2.30
N THR A 52 -2.90 -4.46 -2.23
CA THR A 52 -2.05 -3.81 -1.23
C THR A 52 -2.04 -2.28 -1.39
N VAL A 53 -1.91 -1.80 -2.63
CA VAL A 53 -1.98 -0.38 -2.99
C VAL A 53 -3.30 0.21 -2.49
N LYS A 54 -4.41 -0.46 -2.82
CA LYS A 54 -5.76 -0.03 -2.43
C LYS A 54 -5.98 -0.07 -0.92
N GLU A 55 -5.49 -1.10 -0.23
CA GLU A 55 -5.57 -1.19 1.24
C GLU A 55 -4.82 -0.03 1.91
N ILE A 56 -3.64 0.33 1.41
CA ILE A 56 -2.87 1.49 1.90
C ILE A 56 -3.65 2.78 1.66
N GLU A 57 -4.14 3.01 0.44
CA GLU A 57 -4.93 4.20 0.11
C GLU A 57 -6.15 4.35 1.01
N ASP A 58 -6.95 3.29 1.12
CA ASP A 58 -8.14 3.26 1.96
C ASP A 58 -7.77 3.57 3.42
N GLN A 59 -6.71 2.96 3.96
CA GLN A 59 -6.27 3.27 5.31
C GLN A 59 -5.83 4.73 5.44
N LEU A 60 -5.01 5.26 4.55
CA LEU A 60 -4.52 6.64 4.62
C LEU A 60 -5.63 7.69 4.51
N ILE A 61 -6.72 7.35 3.83
CA ILE A 61 -7.93 8.17 3.77
C ILE A 61 -8.74 8.05 5.06
N LEU A 62 -8.78 6.86 5.66
CA LEU A 62 -9.59 6.56 6.84
C LEU A 62 -8.90 6.90 8.16
N VAL A 63 -7.58 6.93 8.23
CA VAL A 63 -6.84 7.23 9.47
C VAL A 63 -6.60 8.72 9.63
N ASP A 64 -6.27 9.11 10.85
CA ASP A 64 -5.88 10.49 11.13
C ASP A 64 -4.49 10.78 10.58
N GLN A 65 -4.41 11.45 9.43
CA GLN A 65 -3.12 11.82 8.81
C GLN A 65 -2.25 12.68 9.73
N THR A 66 -2.84 13.38 10.71
CA THR A 66 -2.09 14.18 11.69
C THR A 66 -1.36 13.33 12.74
N LYS A 67 -1.74 12.05 12.87
CA LYS A 67 -1.15 11.09 13.80
C LYS A 67 -0.26 10.06 13.10
N LEU A 68 -0.15 10.14 11.77
CA LEU A 68 0.75 9.30 11.02
C LEU A 68 2.20 9.75 11.30
N PRO A 69 3.07 8.86 11.78
CA PRO A 69 4.49 9.14 11.81
C PRO A 69 5.05 9.23 10.38
N GLU A 70 6.20 9.86 10.22
CA GLU A 70 6.90 9.91 8.92
C GLU A 70 7.31 8.52 8.42
N LYS A 71 7.40 7.54 9.32
CA LYS A 71 7.75 6.15 9.04
C LYS A 71 6.87 5.20 9.83
N ILE A 72 6.24 4.24 9.16
CA ILE A 72 5.32 3.24 9.74
C ILE A 72 5.46 1.90 9.02
N SER A 73 5.22 0.76 9.68
CA SER A 73 5.13 -0.51 8.96
C SER A 73 3.76 -0.72 8.32
N TYR A 74 3.70 -1.54 7.26
CA TYR A 74 2.44 -1.92 6.63
C TYR A 74 1.44 -2.50 7.65
N GLU A 75 1.91 -3.39 8.54
CA GLU A 75 1.08 -3.97 9.59
C GLU A 75 0.59 -2.94 10.61
N GLU A 76 1.46 -2.00 11.00
CA GLU A 76 1.10 -0.91 11.92
C GLU A 76 0.03 -0.01 11.30
N LEU A 77 0.22 0.41 10.05
CA LEU A 77 -0.74 1.23 9.31
C LEU A 77 -2.11 0.51 9.21
N MET A 78 -2.09 -0.79 8.93
CA MET A 78 -3.30 -1.60 8.85
C MET A 78 -3.99 -1.79 10.21
N SER A 79 -3.21 -1.82 11.29
CA SER A 79 -3.69 -1.92 12.67
C SER A 79 -4.26 -0.60 13.22
N MET A 80 -3.96 0.53 12.56
CA MET A 80 -4.48 1.83 12.97
C MET A 80 -6.01 1.88 12.94
N LYS A 81 -6.58 2.57 13.94
CA LYS A 81 -8.02 2.72 14.06
C LYS A 81 -8.55 3.66 12.98
N ARG A 82 -9.30 3.09 12.04
CA ARG A 82 -10.05 3.82 11.00
C ARG A 82 -11.03 4.82 11.64
N LEU A 83 -10.85 6.10 11.34
CA LEU A 83 -11.78 7.19 11.64
C LEU A 83 -12.95 7.15 10.64
N LEU A 84 -13.82 6.14 10.77
CA LEU A 84 -15.06 6.10 10.00
C LEU A 84 -15.93 7.33 10.32
N LYS A 85 -15.93 8.36 9.46
CA LYS A 85 -17.17 9.09 9.19
C LYS A 85 -18.01 8.19 8.28
N ARG A 86 -18.96 7.51 8.90
CA ARG A 86 -19.95 6.55 8.40
C ARG A 86 -20.69 6.88 7.08
N ASN A 87 -20.38 8.00 6.43
CA ASN A 87 -21.09 8.56 5.27
C ASN A 87 -20.32 8.47 3.94
N TYR A 88 -19.13 7.84 3.86
CA TYR A 88 -18.39 7.75 2.59
C TYR A 88 -18.49 6.38 1.90
N PHE A 89 -18.97 5.35 2.61
CA PHE A 89 -19.26 4.03 2.02
C PHE A 89 -20.73 3.95 1.60
N ASP A 90 -21.12 4.74 0.61
CA ASP A 90 -22.36 4.50 -0.12
C ASP A 90 -22.07 3.50 -1.24
N PHE A 91 -22.17 2.21 -0.93
CA PHE A 91 -22.25 1.15 -1.93
C PHE A 91 -23.72 0.93 -2.30
N SER A 92 -24.39 1.96 -2.82
CA SER A 92 -25.66 1.78 -3.51
C SER A 92 -25.37 1.24 -4.92
N SER A 93 -25.52 -0.07 -5.12
CA SER A 93 -25.76 -0.71 -6.43
C SER A 93 -26.74 -1.86 -6.26
#